data_AF-A0A969F8R3-F1
#
_entry.id   AF-A0A969F8R3-F1
#
_cell.length_a   1.000
_cell.length_b   1.000
_cell.length_c   1.000
_cell.angle_alpha   90.00
_cell.angle_beta   90.00
_cell.angle_gamma   90.00
#
_symmetry.space_group_name_H-M   'P 1'
#
loop_
_entity.id
_entity.type
_entity.pdbx_description
1 polymer ?
#
loop_
_entity_poly.entity_id
_entity_poly.type
_entity_poly.pdbx_seq_one_letter_code
_entity_poly.pdbx_strand_id
1 'polypeptide(L)'
;MEGQWTLNDRSVSPLHARVRWRNGRHWLYDEGSENGVFLNYARLGLSPRPLADGDLIQLGRVSLRAQLRPPGSEPVDSGLEESGLEEGEANEGEPNESETVLDDGTIPEEPGDEGEII
;
A
#
# COMPACT_ATOMS: atom_id res chain seq x y z
N MET A 1 -7.95 -21.52 -0.36
CA MET A 1 -7.32 -22.28 0.74
C MET A 1 -7.73 -21.58 2.02
N GLU A 2 -8.48 -22.25 2.87
CA GLU A 2 -8.92 -21.70 4.16
C GLU A 2 -7.94 -22.16 5.22
N GLY A 3 -7.35 -21.20 5.96
CA GLY A 3 -6.48 -21.47 7.08
C GLY A 3 -7.24 -21.26 8.39
N GLN A 4 -7.05 -22.15 9.35
CA GLN A 4 -7.52 -21.96 10.71
C GLN A 4 -6.31 -21.75 11.62
N TRP A 5 -6.37 -20.72 12.45
CA TRP A 5 -5.36 -20.45 13.47
C TRP A 5 -6.01 -20.53 14.85
N THR A 6 -5.41 -21.32 15.72
CA THR A 6 -5.84 -21.47 17.11
C THR A 6 -4.91 -20.67 18.01
N LEU A 7 -5.47 -19.78 18.82
CA LEU A 7 -4.73 -19.03 19.83
C LEU A 7 -5.02 -19.62 21.20
N ASN A 8 -3.98 -19.98 21.95
CA ASN A 8 -4.12 -20.57 23.28
C ASN A 8 -4.25 -19.50 24.37
N ASP A 9 -5.28 -18.64 24.27
CA ASP A 9 -5.61 -17.65 25.29
C ASP A 9 -7.10 -17.70 25.62
N ARG A 10 -7.45 -17.70 26.90
CA ARG A 10 -8.85 -17.75 27.36
C ARG A 10 -9.70 -16.56 26.93
N SER A 11 -9.07 -15.42 26.63
CA SER A 11 -9.78 -14.25 26.10
C SER A 11 -10.16 -14.39 24.63
N VAL A 12 -9.67 -15.42 23.94
CA VAL A 12 -9.96 -15.70 22.54
C VAL A 12 -10.96 -16.85 22.42
N SER A 13 -12.20 -16.52 22.10
CA SER A 13 -13.24 -17.49 21.70
C SER A 13 -12.77 -18.48 20.60
N PRO A 14 -13.30 -19.73 20.57
CA PRO A 14 -12.91 -20.73 19.58
C PRO A 14 -13.10 -20.30 18.12
N LEU A 15 -14.17 -19.55 17.85
CA LEU A 15 -14.42 -18.86 16.59
C LEU A 15 -14.48 -17.35 16.89
N HIS A 16 -13.31 -16.71 16.94
CA HIS A 16 -13.22 -15.30 17.36
C HIS A 16 -13.42 -14.33 16.20
N ALA A 17 -12.69 -14.57 15.12
CA ALA A 17 -12.66 -13.69 13.96
C ALA A 17 -12.45 -14.50 12.70
N ARG A 18 -12.89 -13.94 11.58
CA ARG A 18 -12.64 -14.50 10.25
C ARG A 18 -12.08 -13.44 9.33
N VAL A 19 -11.11 -13.82 8.51
CA VAL A 19 -10.61 -12.98 7.42
C VAL A 19 -11.05 -13.59 6.10
N ARG A 20 -11.69 -12.81 5.24
CA ARG A 20 -12.08 -13.24 3.88
C ARG A 20 -11.45 -12.33 2.84
N TRP A 21 -11.01 -12.92 1.73
CA TRP A 21 -10.62 -12.18 0.54
C TRP A 21 -11.85 -11.94 -0.34
N ARG A 22 -12.18 -10.67 -0.59
CA ARG A 22 -13.30 -10.28 -1.47
C ARG A 22 -12.97 -8.98 -2.19
N ASN A 23 -13.25 -8.93 -3.50
CA ASN A 23 -13.05 -7.74 -4.34
C ASN A 23 -11.60 -7.20 -4.27
N GLY A 24 -10.61 -8.10 -4.28
CA GLY A 24 -9.20 -7.70 -4.22
C GLY A 24 -8.73 -7.16 -2.86
N ARG A 25 -9.48 -7.40 -1.78
CA ARG A 25 -9.13 -6.92 -0.44
C ARG A 25 -9.42 -7.96 0.65
N HIS A 26 -8.64 -7.94 1.73
CA HIS A 26 -8.94 -8.69 2.95
C HIS A 26 -9.99 -7.96 3.79
N TRP A 27 -10.99 -8.69 4.25
CA TRP A 27 -12.06 -8.21 5.11
C TRP A 27 -12.04 -8.98 6.42
N LEU A 28 -12.02 -8.26 7.53
CA LEU A 28 -12.08 -8.80 8.88
C LEU A 28 -13.53 -8.83 9.36
N TYR A 29 -13.92 -9.94 9.99
CA TYR A 29 -15.23 -10.19 10.56
C TYR A 29 -15.06 -10.59 12.03
N ASP A 30 -15.90 -10.04 12.90
CA ASP A 30 -16.10 -10.55 14.26
C ASP A 30 -17.17 -11.64 14.19
N GLU A 31 -16.86 -12.85 14.66
CA GLU A 31 -17.76 -14.01 14.58
C GLU A 31 -18.54 -14.22 15.88
N GLY A 32 -18.90 -13.11 16.54
CA GLY A 32 -19.61 -13.14 17.83
C GLY A 32 -18.68 -13.44 19.00
N SER A 33 -17.45 -12.96 18.93
CA SER A 33 -16.47 -13.13 20.01
C SER A 33 -16.94 -12.49 21.32
N GLU A 34 -16.64 -13.14 22.44
CA GLU A 34 -17.07 -12.68 23.77
C GLU A 34 -16.42 -11.34 24.15
N ASN A 35 -15.11 -11.21 23.89
CA ASN A 35 -14.35 -10.01 24.20
C ASN A 35 -14.29 -9.01 23.04
N GLY A 36 -14.83 -9.36 21.87
CA GLY A 36 -14.85 -8.51 20.68
C GLY A 36 -13.54 -8.52 19.89
N VAL A 37 -13.68 -8.13 18.62
CA VAL A 37 -12.56 -7.81 17.71
C VAL A 37 -12.38 -6.30 17.61
N PHE A 38 -11.13 -5.82 17.72
CA PHE A 38 -10.78 -4.44 17.50
C PHE A 38 -9.79 -4.33 16.33
N LEU A 39 -9.96 -3.29 15.51
CA LEU A 39 -9.07 -2.92 14.42
C LEU A 39 -8.60 -1.49 14.67
N ASN A 40 -7.29 -1.28 14.81
CA ASN A 40 -6.69 0.01 15.12
C ASN A 40 -7.39 0.70 16.30
N TYR A 41 -7.53 -0.02 17.42
CA TYR A 41 -8.18 0.42 18.66
C TYR A 41 -9.69 0.68 18.59
N ALA A 42 -10.31 0.50 17.42
CA ALA A 42 -11.75 0.64 17.24
C ALA A 42 -12.43 -0.74 17.17
N ARG A 43 -13.47 -0.95 17.99
CA ARG A 43 -14.25 -2.20 17.96
C ARG A 43 -14.96 -2.36 16.62
N LEU A 44 -14.90 -3.56 16.03
CA LEU A 44 -15.43 -3.83 14.70
C LEU A 44 -16.97 -3.69 14.63
N GLY A 45 -17.66 -4.24 15.63
CA GLY A 45 -19.13 -4.31 15.67
C GLY A 45 -19.69 -5.37 14.72
N LEU A 46 -20.92 -5.19 14.24
CA LEU A 46 -21.59 -6.14 13.34
C LEU A 46 -21.15 -6.05 11.88
N SER A 47 -20.52 -4.94 11.48
CA SER A 47 -20.11 -4.72 10.09
C SER A 47 -18.64 -5.10 9.89
N PRO A 48 -18.32 -5.90 8.86
CA PRO A 48 -16.94 -6.23 8.54
C PRO A 48 -16.16 -5.00 8.10
N ARG A 49 -14.86 -4.98 8.38
CA ARG A 49 -13.97 -3.88 7.98
C ARG A 49 -12.87 -4.35 7.03
N PRO A 50 -12.49 -3.52 6.04
CA PRO A 50 -11.33 -3.81 5.22
C PRO A 50 -10.06 -3.81 6.08
N LEU A 51 -9.16 -4.74 5.79
CA LEU A 51 -7.85 -4.85 6.41
C LEU A 51 -6.79 -4.28 5.46
N ALA A 52 -5.90 -3.45 5.99
CA ALA A 52 -4.73 -2.92 5.32
C ALA A 52 -3.44 -3.54 5.86
N ASP A 53 -2.35 -3.42 5.10
CA ASP A 53 -1.04 -3.79 5.61
C ASP A 53 -0.67 -2.94 6.83
N GLY A 54 -0.06 -3.58 7.83
CA GLY A 54 0.36 -2.94 9.06
C GLY A 54 -0.73 -2.73 10.11
N ASP A 55 -2.00 -3.01 9.81
CA ASP A 55 -3.13 -2.85 10.73
C ASP A 55 -2.95 -3.66 12.02
N LEU A 56 -3.38 -3.07 13.15
CA LEU A 56 -3.40 -3.74 14.44
C LEU A 56 -4.76 -4.38 14.70
N ILE A 57 -4.78 -5.69 14.81
CA ILE A 57 -5.95 -6.49 15.15
C ILE A 57 -5.83 -6.94 16.60
N GLN A 58 -6.82 -6.65 17.42
CA GLN A 58 -6.88 -7.16 18.80
C GLN A 58 -8.06 -8.11 18.96
N LEU A 59 -7.77 -9.29 19.51
CA LEU A 59 -8.69 -10.39 19.78
C LEU A 59 -8.64 -10.65 21.28
N GLY A 60 -9.63 -10.15 22.03
CA GLY A 60 -9.54 -10.12 23.49
C GLY A 60 -8.27 -9.43 23.98
N ARG A 61 -7.38 -10.16 24.66
CA ARG A 61 -6.09 -9.63 25.16
C ARG A 61 -4.92 -9.85 24.19
N VAL A 62 -5.13 -10.58 23.09
CA VAL A 62 -4.09 -10.86 22.10
C VAL A 62 -4.09 -9.77 21.04
N SER A 63 -2.91 -9.24 20.70
CA SER A 63 -2.74 -8.27 19.61
C SER A 63 -1.89 -8.85 18.50
N LEU A 64 -2.35 -8.72 17.27
CA LEU A 64 -1.75 -9.21 16.04
C LEU A 64 -1.56 -8.04 15.09
N ARG A 65 -0.47 -8.06 14.31
CA ARG A 65 -0.26 -7.08 13.24
C ARG A 65 -0.45 -7.75 11.88
N ALA A 66 -1.31 -7.18 11.04
CA ALA A 66 -1.51 -7.64 9.68
C ALA A 66 -0.27 -7.34 8.84
N GLN A 67 0.26 -8.35 8.16
CA GLN A 67 1.27 -8.19 7.12
C GLN A 67 0.67 -8.72 5.83
N LEU A 68 0.26 -7.81 4.95
CA LEU A 68 -0.41 -8.15 3.70
C LEU A 68 0.56 -7.89 2.56
N ARG A 69 0.84 -8.92 1.76
CA ARG A 69 1.54 -8.70 0.49
C ARG A 69 0.59 -7.99 -0.47
N PRO A 70 0.98 -6.86 -1.07
CA PRO A 70 0.15 -6.21 -2.06
C PRO A 70 -0.10 -7.16 -3.25
N PRO A 71 -1.33 -7.23 -3.77
CA PRO A 71 -1.60 -8.03 -4.96
C PRO A 71 -0.79 -7.46 -6.14
N GLY A 72 0.07 -8.28 -6.75
CA GLY A 72 0.91 -7.89 -7.88
C GLY A 72 2.39 -7.64 -7.55
N SER A 73 2.83 -7.75 -6.28
CA SER A 73 4.26 -7.89 -5.98
C SER A 73 4.69 -9.32 -6.28
N GLU A 74 4.86 -9.64 -7.57
CA GLU A 74 5.58 -10.85 -7.96
C GLU A 74 7.01 -10.77 -7.37
N PRO A 75 7.59 -11.87 -6.89
CA PRO A 75 9.00 -11.86 -6.54
C PRO A 75 9.76 -11.52 -7.81
N VAL A 76 10.36 -10.33 -7.86
CA VAL A 76 11.35 -10.01 -8.89
C VAL A 76 12.49 -11.00 -8.70
N ASP A 77 12.49 -12.04 -9.52
CA ASP A 77 13.62 -12.96 -9.65
C ASP A 77 14.78 -12.13 -10.20
N SER A 78 15.54 -11.51 -9.30
CA SER A 78 16.76 -10.77 -9.62
C SER A 78 17.90 -11.74 -9.90
N GLY A 79 17.68 -12.63 -10.87
CA GLY A 79 18.64 -13.57 -11.43
C GLY A 79 19.30 -12.98 -12.68
N LEU A 80 20.39 -12.25 -12.47
CA LEU A 80 21.58 -12.12 -13.32
C LEU A 80 21.39 -12.43 -14.83
N GLU A 81 21.09 -11.40 -15.63
CA GLU A 81 21.48 -11.40 -17.05
C GLU A 81 22.92 -10.88 -17.14
N GLU A 82 23.88 -11.81 -17.13
CA GLU A 82 25.23 -11.55 -17.61
C GLU A 82 25.16 -11.40 -19.14
N SER A 83 24.88 -10.18 -19.64
CA SER A 83 24.99 -9.88 -21.06
C SER A 83 26.47 -9.61 -21.40
N GLY A 84 27.02 -10.52 -22.19
CA GLY A 84 28.40 -10.53 -22.65
C GLY A 84 28.81 -9.29 -23.46
N LEU A 85 30.13 -9.13 -23.48
CA LEU A 85 30.88 -8.22 -24.31
C LEU A 85 30.69 -8.60 -25.79
N GLU A 86 30.26 -7.66 -26.63
CA GLU A 86 30.54 -7.70 -28.07
C GLU A 86 30.98 -6.31 -28.54
N GLU A 87 32.09 -6.32 -29.28
CA GLU A 87 32.88 -5.18 -29.75
C GLU A 87 32.49 -4.85 -31.21
N GLY A 88 32.64 -3.58 -31.61
CA GLY A 88 32.47 -3.12 -33.01
C GLY A 88 31.05 -2.62 -33.30
N GLU A 89 30.80 -1.53 -34.03
CA GLU A 89 31.54 -0.90 -35.12
C GLU A 89 31.31 0.62 -35.11
N ALA A 90 32.33 1.33 -35.57
CA ALA A 90 32.32 2.76 -35.81
C ALA A 90 31.28 3.13 -36.88
N ASN A 91 30.45 4.14 -36.59
CA ASN A 91 29.81 4.92 -37.65
C ASN A 91 30.12 6.40 -37.43
N GLU A 92 30.92 6.90 -38.36
CA GLU A 92 31.22 8.29 -38.59
C GLU A 92 30.01 8.90 -39.31
N GLY A 93 29.31 9.84 -38.66
CA GLY A 93 28.15 10.53 -39.22
C GLY A 93 28.07 11.92 -38.62
N GLU A 94 28.16 12.92 -39.49
CA GLU A 94 28.46 14.33 -39.25
C GLU A 94 27.45 15.09 -38.35
N PRO A 95 27.89 16.20 -37.72
CA PRO A 95 27.08 17.01 -36.81
C PRO A 95 26.08 17.89 -37.57
N ASN A 96 24.81 17.91 -37.16
CA ASN A 96 23.91 19.01 -37.51
C ASN A 96 23.71 19.98 -36.32
N GLU A 97 24.48 21.04 -36.41
CA GLU A 97 24.18 22.42 -36.05
C GLU A 97 22.76 22.77 -35.55
N SER A 98 22.75 23.32 -34.33
CA SER A 98 22.15 24.62 -33.98
C SER A 98 20.64 24.79 -34.16
N GLU A 99 19.87 24.68 -33.08
CA GLU A 99 18.75 25.58 -32.87
C GLU A 99 18.86 26.32 -31.53
N THR A 100 18.58 27.60 -31.65
CA THR A 100 19.01 28.72 -30.82
C THR A 100 18.11 28.92 -29.62
N VAL A 101 18.74 29.25 -28.49
CA VAL A 101 18.14 30.00 -27.38
C VAL A 101 17.40 31.23 -27.90
N LEU A 102 16.11 31.33 -27.58
CA LEU A 102 15.42 32.60 -27.44
C LEU A 102 14.91 32.69 -26.00
N ASP A 103 15.74 33.38 -25.23
CA ASP A 103 15.37 34.15 -24.06
C ASP A 103 14.43 35.28 -24.51
N ASP A 104 13.20 35.31 -24.00
CA ASP A 104 12.40 36.54 -23.96
C ASP A 104 11.83 36.66 -22.55
N GLY A 105 12.39 37.63 -21.83
CA GLY A 105 12.14 37.84 -20.43
C GLY A 105 10.75 38.40 -20.12
N THR A 106 10.41 38.28 -18.84
CA THR A 106 9.76 39.32 -18.03
C THR A 106 8.39 39.86 -18.47
N ILE A 107 7.39 39.54 -17.64
CA ILE A 107 6.62 40.56 -16.90
C ILE A 107 6.06 39.96 -15.59
N PRO A 108 6.50 40.41 -14.41
CA PRO A 108 5.76 40.26 -13.15
C PRO A 108 4.80 41.44 -12.92
N GLU A 109 3.99 41.31 -11.87
CA GLU A 109 3.08 42.30 -11.26
C GLU A 109 1.75 42.46 -12.03
N GLU A 110 0.57 42.36 -11.38
CA GLU A 110 0.02 43.42 -10.53
C GLU A 110 -0.95 42.88 -9.42
N PRO A 111 -1.24 43.71 -8.38
CA PRO A 111 -1.88 43.32 -7.11
C PRO A 111 -3.37 43.74 -6.97
N GLY A 112 -3.99 43.32 -5.86
CA GLY A 112 -5.28 43.81 -5.32
C GLY A 112 -5.93 42.71 -4.45
N ASP A 113 -5.73 42.67 -3.13
CA ASP A 113 -6.28 43.51 -2.04
C ASP A 113 -7.82 43.53 -2.00
N GLU A 114 -8.35 43.49 -0.77
CA GLU A 114 -9.76 43.39 -0.32
C GLU A 114 -10.34 41.95 -0.26
N GLY A 115 -10.64 41.31 0.88
CA GLY A 115 -11.07 41.79 2.19
C GLY A 115 -12.52 41.37 2.40
N GLU A 116 -12.80 40.29 3.14
CA GLU A 116 -13.99 40.22 4.02
C GLU A 116 -13.84 39.10 5.05
N ILE A 117 -13.93 39.50 6.32
CA ILE A 117 -14.13 38.65 7.48
C ILE A 117 -15.63 38.42 7.59
N ILE A 118 -16.08 37.17 7.60
CA ILE A 118 -17.28 36.74 8.33
C ILE A 118 -17.02 35.43 9.06
#